data_AF-A0A9P8CWN9-F1
#
_entry.id   AF-A0A9P8CWN9-F1
#
_cell.length_a   1.000
_cell.length_b   1.000
_cell.length_c   1.000
_cell.angle_alpha   90.00
_cell.angle_beta   90.00
_cell.angle_gamma   90.00
#
_symmetry.space_group_name_H-M   'P 1'
#
loop_
_entity.id
_entity.type
_entity.pdbx_description
1 polymer ?
#
loop_
_entity_poly.entity_id
_entity_poly.type
_entity_poly.pdbx_seq_one_letter_code
_entity_poly.pdbx_strand_id
1 'polypeptide(L)'
;MAANQTPAKLVNESIVEFLTTEMVEAMVRTIHDDTLKPTSDRDPALSNASDGAGGPKDYSEGDEAMEAVYYKLEMIGFRVGERLIERISKDRMRFTDNLDVVKFVCKEVWMFLFKKQIDNLKTNHRGVYVLQDNNFRWFARMAHDQSSAESVKKVTPYLWFPCGILRGILSNLGIASVVVAETSSLPGCTFQIKIAKTT
;
A
#
# COMPACT_ATOMS: atom_id res chain seq x y z
N MET A 1 0.59 23.99 35.58
CA MET A 1 -0.33 24.33 34.48
C MET A 1 -0.64 23.04 33.73
N ALA A 2 -1.82 22.47 33.93
CA ALA A 2 -2.25 21.28 33.19
C ALA A 2 -2.65 21.71 31.77
N ALA A 3 -1.93 21.23 30.76
CA ALA A 3 -2.29 21.48 29.37
C ALA A 3 -3.67 20.85 29.11
N ASN A 4 -4.61 21.69 28.66
CA ASN A 4 -5.96 21.31 28.28
C ASN A 4 -5.88 20.44 27.01
N GLN A 5 -5.65 19.13 27.17
CA GLN A 5 -5.65 18.19 26.05
C GLN A 5 -7.08 18.11 25.51
N THR A 6 -7.29 18.70 24.33
CA THR A 6 -8.53 18.54 23.58
C THR A 6 -8.74 17.03 23.38
N PRO A 7 -9.90 16.46 23.77
CA PRO A 7 -10.13 15.03 23.62
C PRO A 7 -9.97 14.66 22.15
N ALA A 8 -9.11 13.69 21.86
CA ALA A 8 -8.91 13.21 20.51
C ALA A 8 -10.26 12.75 19.96
N LYS A 9 -10.69 13.29 18.82
CA LYS A 9 -11.87 12.77 18.10
C LYS A 9 -11.56 11.34 17.70
N LEU A 10 -12.17 10.38 18.37
CA LEU A 10 -12.05 8.95 18.06
C LEU A 10 -12.96 8.66 16.87
N VAL A 11 -12.36 8.24 15.76
CA VAL A 11 -13.10 7.71 14.60
C VAL A 11 -13.22 6.20 14.76
N ASN A 12 -14.36 5.62 14.41
CA ASN A 12 -14.57 4.18 14.47
C ASN A 12 -13.62 3.48 13.47
N GLU A 13 -12.90 2.45 13.93
CA GLU A 13 -11.97 1.64 13.12
C GLU A 13 -12.66 1.08 11.87
N SER A 14 -13.92 0.65 11.99
CA SER A 14 -14.69 0.13 10.86
C SER A 14 -14.85 1.14 9.73
N ILE A 15 -14.88 2.46 10.00
CA ILE A 15 -14.99 3.49 8.96
C ILE A 15 -13.72 3.49 8.09
N VAL A 16 -12.55 3.34 8.71
CA VAL A 16 -11.27 3.29 7.98
C VAL A 16 -11.20 2.02 7.14
N GLU A 17 -11.65 0.90 7.67
CA GLU A 17 -11.74 -0.37 6.93
C GLU A 17 -12.68 -0.27 5.72
N PHE A 18 -13.89 0.26 5.90
CA PHE A 18 -14.85 0.46 4.80
C PHE A 18 -14.31 1.44 3.76
N LEU A 19 -13.75 2.57 4.20
CA LEU A 19 -13.18 3.56 3.28
C LEU A 19 -12.04 2.96 2.46
N THR A 20 -11.15 2.19 3.09
CA THR A 20 -10.02 1.56 2.39
C THR A 20 -10.53 0.51 1.41
N THR A 21 -11.55 -0.26 1.80
CA THR A 21 -12.16 -1.27 0.92
C THR A 21 -12.77 -0.63 -0.32
N GLU A 22 -13.64 0.37 -0.13
CA GLU A 22 -14.30 1.09 -1.22
C GLU A 22 -13.30 1.86 -2.09
N MET A 23 -12.26 2.45 -1.50
CA MET A 23 -11.22 3.15 -2.26
C MET A 23 -10.50 2.21 -3.23
N VAL A 24 -10.15 1.00 -2.79
CA VAL A 24 -9.49 0.00 -3.63
C VAL A 24 -10.43 -0.45 -4.74
N GLU A 25 -11.67 -0.83 -4.41
CA GLU A 25 -12.66 -1.28 -5.39
C GLU A 25 -13.01 -0.20 -6.41
N ALA A 26 -13.22 1.05 -5.97
CA ALA A 26 -13.48 2.18 -6.85
C ALA A 26 -12.30 2.47 -7.78
N MET A 27 -11.06 2.35 -7.29
CA MET A 27 -9.86 2.57 -8.11
C MET A 27 -9.74 1.50 -9.20
N VAL A 28 -9.96 0.23 -8.85
CA VAL A 28 -9.95 -0.88 -9.81
C VAL A 28 -11.05 -0.71 -10.86
N ARG A 29 -12.29 -0.39 -10.45
CA ARG A 29 -13.41 -0.15 -11.36
C ARG A 29 -13.14 1.03 -12.31
N THR A 30 -12.71 2.16 -11.78
CA THR A 30 -12.50 3.39 -12.57
C THR A 30 -11.42 3.20 -13.63
N ILE A 31 -10.30 2.55 -13.28
CA ILE A 31 -9.22 2.33 -14.25
C ILE A 31 -9.63 1.31 -15.31
N HIS A 32 -10.37 0.25 -14.92
CA HIS A 32 -10.91 -0.70 -15.88
C HIS A 32 -11.88 -0.02 -16.87
N ASP A 33 -12.77 0.84 -16.37
CA ASP A 33 -13.70 1.61 -17.21
C ASP A 33 -12.95 2.57 -18.14
N ASP A 34 -11.86 3.19 -17.67
CA ASP A 34 -11.03 4.07 -18.50
C ASP A 34 -10.28 3.30 -19.61
N THR A 35 -9.85 2.07 -19.35
CA THR A 35 -9.26 1.20 -20.40
C THR A 35 -10.28 0.74 -21.43
N LEU A 36 -11.54 0.53 -21.04
CA LEU A 36 -12.60 0.11 -21.96
C LEU A 36 -13.17 1.24 -22.82
N LYS A 37 -12.85 2.51 -22.52
CA LYS A 37 -13.28 3.64 -23.37
C LYS A 37 -12.53 3.54 -24.71
N PRO A 38 -13.23 3.37 -25.84
CA PRO A 38 -12.58 3.39 -27.14
C PRO A 38 -11.88 4.73 -27.32
N THR A 39 -10.66 4.70 -27.86
CA THR A 39 -9.85 5.88 -28.18
C THR A 39 -10.53 6.71 -29.29
N SER A 40 -11.64 7.38 -29.00
CA SER A 40 -12.37 8.23 -29.95
C SER A 40 -11.80 9.64 -30.06
N ASP A 41 -10.81 9.99 -29.22
CA ASP A 41 -10.21 11.34 -29.16
C ASP A 41 -8.76 11.39 -29.67
N ARG A 42 -8.24 10.32 -30.33
CA ARG A 42 -6.96 10.42 -31.06
C ARG A 42 -7.23 10.98 -32.45
N ASP A 43 -6.70 12.17 -32.71
CA ASP A 43 -6.77 12.87 -34.00
C ASP A 43 -6.53 11.90 -35.19
N PRO A 44 -7.47 11.78 -36.15
CA PRO A 44 -7.38 10.83 -37.26
C PRO A 44 -6.36 11.22 -38.35
N ALA A 45 -5.52 12.22 -38.12
CA ALA A 45 -4.60 12.76 -39.13
C ALA A 45 -3.27 11.99 -39.28
N LEU A 46 -3.07 10.90 -38.53
CA LEU A 46 -1.85 10.08 -38.58
C LEU A 46 -2.18 8.57 -38.60
N SER A 47 -3.12 8.14 -39.43
CA SER A 47 -3.38 6.71 -39.69
C SER A 47 -2.87 6.32 -41.09
N ASN A 48 -1.62 5.87 -41.15
CA ASN A 48 -1.16 5.09 -42.30
C ASN A 48 -1.65 3.65 -42.17
N ALA A 49 -2.34 3.20 -43.21
CA ALA A 49 -2.91 1.89 -43.37
C ALA A 49 -1.84 0.79 -43.50
N SER A 50 -2.05 -0.33 -42.81
CA SER A 50 -1.78 -1.66 -43.36
C SER A 50 -2.58 -2.72 -42.59
N ASP A 51 -3.31 -3.51 -43.36
CA ASP A 51 -4.27 -4.56 -42.99
C ASP A 51 -3.73 -5.69 -42.10
N GLY A 52 -4.63 -6.16 -41.22
CA GLY A 52 -5.09 -7.56 -41.19
C GLY A 52 -4.11 -8.68 -40.82
N ALA A 53 -4.05 -9.01 -39.53
CA ALA A 53 -3.95 -10.39 -39.03
C ALA A 53 -4.32 -10.40 -37.54
N GLY A 54 -5.15 -11.36 -37.11
CA GLY A 54 -5.54 -11.53 -35.70
C GLY A 54 -4.30 -11.64 -34.80
N GLY A 55 -3.98 -10.55 -34.12
CA GLY A 55 -2.90 -10.47 -33.14
C GLY A 55 -3.24 -11.22 -31.86
N PRO A 56 -2.24 -11.55 -31.02
CA PRO A 56 -2.45 -12.23 -29.75
C PRO A 56 -3.45 -11.43 -28.91
N LYS A 57 -4.38 -12.11 -28.23
CA LYS A 57 -5.23 -11.46 -27.20
C LYS A 57 -4.32 -10.61 -26.31
N ASP A 58 -4.69 -9.34 -26.18
CA ASP A 58 -3.89 -8.31 -25.52
C ASP A 58 -3.66 -8.67 -24.04
N TYR A 59 -2.55 -9.34 -23.75
CA TYR A 59 -2.10 -9.62 -22.39
C TYR A 59 -1.42 -8.37 -21.77
N SER A 60 -1.16 -7.32 -22.55
CA SER A 60 -0.45 -6.10 -22.10
C SER A 60 -1.40 -5.12 -21.39
N GLU A 61 -2.61 -4.98 -21.92
CA GLU A 61 -3.58 -3.98 -21.45
C GLU A 61 -4.05 -4.22 -20.01
N GLY A 62 -4.20 -5.49 -19.61
CA GLY A 62 -4.53 -5.87 -18.23
C GLY A 62 -3.42 -5.59 -17.22
N ASP A 63 -2.17 -5.78 -17.63
CA ASP A 63 -1.00 -5.49 -16.79
C ASP A 63 -0.80 -3.97 -16.63
N GLU A 64 -0.96 -3.19 -17.70
CA GLU A 64 -0.86 -1.72 -17.65
C GLU A 64 -1.93 -1.08 -16.76
N ALA A 65 -3.18 -1.55 -16.85
CA ALA A 65 -4.27 -1.11 -15.97
C ALA A 65 -3.95 -1.37 -14.50
N MET A 66 -3.45 -2.57 -14.21
CA MET A 66 -3.15 -3.01 -12.85
C MET A 66 -1.98 -2.21 -12.24
N GLU A 67 -0.94 -1.92 -13.05
CA GLU A 67 0.16 -1.03 -12.67
C GLU A 67 -0.31 0.41 -12.40
N ALA A 68 -1.27 0.92 -13.17
CA ALA A 68 -1.85 2.24 -12.91
C ALA A 68 -2.62 2.28 -11.58
N VAL A 69 -3.35 1.21 -11.24
CA VAL A 69 -4.03 1.08 -9.93
C VAL A 69 -3.00 1.02 -8.81
N TYR A 70 -1.94 0.22 -8.99
CA TYR A 70 -0.81 0.14 -8.06
C TYR A 70 -0.24 1.52 -7.76
N TYR A 71 0.19 2.25 -8.79
CA TYR A 71 0.81 3.56 -8.64
C TYR A 71 -0.11 4.55 -7.92
N LYS A 72 -1.40 4.61 -8.27
CA LYS A 72 -2.36 5.53 -7.63
C LYS A 72 -2.58 5.20 -6.16
N LEU A 73 -2.85 3.93 -5.82
CA LEU A 73 -3.11 3.52 -4.43
C LEU A 73 -1.86 3.70 -3.55
N GLU A 74 -0.70 3.32 -4.08
CA GLU A 74 0.59 3.51 -3.40
C GLU A 74 0.86 4.99 -3.14
N MET A 75 0.64 5.87 -4.12
CA MET A 75 0.90 7.30 -3.96
C MET A 75 -0.06 7.97 -2.96
N ILE A 76 -1.33 7.56 -2.92
CA ILE A 76 -2.27 8.01 -1.88
C ILE A 76 -1.75 7.59 -0.51
N GLY A 77 -1.33 6.33 -0.38
CA GLY A 77 -0.72 5.79 0.83
C GLY A 77 0.51 6.60 1.25
N PHE A 78 1.40 6.89 0.31
CA PHE A 78 2.62 7.67 0.54
C PHE A 78 2.32 9.02 1.19
N ARG A 79 1.41 9.80 0.61
CA ARG A 79 1.01 11.10 1.14
C ARG A 79 0.38 11.01 2.53
N VAL A 80 -0.43 9.97 2.76
CA VAL A 80 -1.00 9.69 4.09
C VAL A 80 0.11 9.36 5.09
N GLY A 81 1.07 8.52 4.72
CA GLY A 81 2.19 8.13 5.57
C GLY A 81 3.07 9.29 6.01
N GLU A 82 3.40 10.21 5.10
CA GLU A 82 4.19 11.41 5.43
C GLU A 82 3.52 12.27 6.50
N ARG A 83 2.20 12.52 6.37
CA ARG A 83 1.45 13.35 7.32
C ARG A 83 1.16 12.63 8.63
N LEU A 84 0.96 11.33 8.55
CA LEU A 84 0.70 10.50 9.72
C LEU A 84 1.90 10.52 10.67
N ILE A 85 3.11 10.38 10.13
CA ILE A 85 4.29 10.26 10.98
C ILE A 85 4.64 11.56 11.68
N GLU A 86 4.45 12.72 11.05
CA GLU A 86 4.62 14.04 11.68
C GLU A 86 3.85 14.13 13.02
N ARG A 87 2.68 13.49 13.09
CA ARG A 87 1.86 13.44 14.30
C ARG A 87 2.32 12.38 15.30
N ILE A 88 2.69 11.18 14.86
CA ILE A 88 3.08 10.07 15.75
C ILE A 88 4.49 10.29 16.34
N SER A 89 5.40 10.91 15.59
CA SER A 89 6.80 11.10 16.02
C SER A 89 7.08 12.45 16.68
N LYS A 90 6.05 13.29 16.93
CA LYS A 90 6.23 14.68 17.38
C LYS A 90 7.11 14.85 18.63
N ASP A 91 6.90 14.01 19.64
CA ASP A 91 7.58 14.12 20.94
C ASP A 91 8.71 13.10 21.12
N ARG A 92 9.20 12.54 20.01
CA ARG A 92 10.20 11.47 20.04
C ARG A 92 11.60 11.98 19.80
N MET A 93 12.54 11.35 20.50
CA MET A 93 13.96 11.52 20.24
C MET A 93 14.29 11.09 18.81
N ARG A 94 15.26 11.78 18.20
CA ARG A 94 15.72 11.51 16.85
C ARG A 94 16.30 10.10 16.76
N PHE A 95 15.97 9.39 15.69
CA PHE A 95 16.50 8.07 15.42
C PHE A 95 17.99 8.12 15.06
N THR A 96 18.75 7.16 15.56
CA THR A 96 20.19 7.01 15.31
C THR A 96 20.51 6.03 14.20
N ASP A 97 19.64 5.04 13.95
CA ASP A 97 19.81 4.07 12.89
C ASP A 97 18.47 3.64 12.26
N ASN A 98 18.59 2.99 11.10
CA ASN A 98 17.43 2.52 10.32
C ASN A 98 16.66 1.39 11.01
N LEU A 99 17.32 0.55 11.79
CA LEU A 99 16.66 -0.57 12.49
C LEU A 99 15.74 -0.03 13.58
N ASP A 100 16.11 1.04 14.27
CA ASP A 100 15.30 1.68 15.29
C ASP A 100 14.07 2.37 14.70
N VAL A 101 14.21 2.96 13.51
CA VAL A 101 13.06 3.44 12.73
C VAL A 101 12.10 2.29 12.41
N VAL A 102 12.61 1.18 11.88
CA VAL A 102 11.77 0.02 11.52
C VAL A 102 11.11 -0.59 12.76
N LYS A 103 11.82 -0.72 13.89
CA LYS A 103 11.23 -1.19 15.16
C LYS A 103 10.13 -0.26 15.64
N PHE A 104 10.31 1.05 15.51
CA PHE A 104 9.26 2.01 15.82
C PHE A 104 8.02 1.80 14.95
N VAL A 105 8.20 1.58 13.64
CA VAL A 105 7.09 1.27 12.74
C VAL A 105 6.36 0.00 13.19
N CYS A 106 7.10 -1.07 13.48
CA CYS A 106 6.52 -2.35 13.94
C CYS A 106 5.73 -2.26 15.25
N LYS A 107 6.11 -1.33 16.13
CA LYS A 107 5.50 -1.19 17.45
C LYS A 107 4.45 -0.10 17.47
N GLU A 108 4.84 1.14 17.31
CA GLU A 108 3.97 2.28 17.61
C GLU A 108 3.10 2.67 16.41
N VAL A 109 3.65 2.67 15.19
CA VAL A 109 2.86 2.97 13.99
C VAL A 109 1.84 1.87 13.77
N TRP A 110 2.25 0.60 13.87
CA TRP A 110 1.34 -0.53 13.75
C TRP A 110 0.28 -0.53 14.85
N MET A 111 0.66 -0.24 16.11
CA MET A 111 -0.30 -0.07 17.20
C MET A 111 -1.27 1.10 16.93
N PHE A 112 -0.80 2.18 16.33
CA PHE A 112 -1.67 3.30 15.99
C PHE A 112 -2.71 2.90 14.93
N LEU A 113 -2.27 2.28 13.83
CA LEU A 113 -3.09 1.91 12.67
C LEU A 113 -4.01 0.71 12.93
N PHE A 114 -3.49 -0.34 13.58
CA PHE A 114 -4.14 -1.65 13.67
C PHE A 114 -4.36 -2.12 15.10
N LYS A 115 -4.04 -1.31 16.12
CA LYS A 115 -4.16 -1.68 17.55
C LYS A 115 -3.47 -3.01 17.90
N LYS A 116 -2.43 -3.36 17.15
CA LYS A 116 -1.54 -4.51 17.37
C LYS A 116 -0.13 -4.17 16.88
N GLN A 117 0.86 -4.94 17.32
CA GLN A 117 2.22 -4.86 16.78
C GLN A 117 2.37 -5.82 15.60
N ILE A 118 3.41 -5.59 14.78
CA ILE A 118 3.88 -6.58 13.81
C ILE A 118 4.29 -7.86 14.54
N ASP A 119 3.90 -9.01 14.02
CA ASP A 119 4.12 -10.31 14.67
C ASP A 119 5.58 -10.76 14.54
N ASN A 120 6.22 -10.51 13.39
CA ASN A 120 7.63 -10.86 13.18
C ASN A 120 8.37 -9.79 12.37
N LEU A 121 9.57 -9.43 12.82
CA LEU A 121 10.51 -8.58 12.10
C LEU A 121 11.79 -9.37 11.82
N LYS A 122 12.06 -9.63 10.55
CA LYS A 122 13.33 -10.21 10.09
C LYS A 122 14.15 -9.15 9.35
N THR A 123 15.46 -9.22 9.45
CA THR A 123 16.36 -8.35 8.68
C THR A 123 17.62 -9.11 8.28
N ASN A 124 18.20 -8.75 7.15
CA ASN A 124 19.52 -9.22 6.74
C ASN A 124 20.67 -8.32 7.23
N HIS A 125 20.37 -7.30 8.06
CA HIS A 125 21.31 -6.26 8.53
C HIS A 125 22.02 -5.47 7.40
N ARG A 126 21.56 -5.61 6.14
CA ARG A 126 22.11 -4.98 4.94
C ARG A 126 21.04 -4.15 4.21
N GLY A 127 20.10 -3.59 4.97
CA GLY A 127 19.06 -2.70 4.45
C GLY A 127 17.82 -3.41 3.90
N VAL A 128 17.63 -4.72 4.16
CA VAL A 128 16.36 -5.42 3.87
C VAL A 128 15.70 -5.84 5.17
N TYR A 129 14.40 -5.54 5.28
CA TYR A 129 13.55 -5.88 6.41
C TYR A 129 12.29 -6.55 5.91
N VAL A 130 11.80 -7.53 6.66
CA VAL A 130 10.58 -8.29 6.34
C VAL A 130 9.71 -8.24 7.58
N LEU A 131 8.56 -7.59 7.44
CA LEU A 131 7.55 -7.39 8.48
C LEU A 131 6.40 -8.34 8.19
N GLN A 132 6.11 -9.25 9.11
CA GLN A 132 5.04 -10.24 8.96
C GLN A 132 3.88 -9.89 9.91
N ASP A 133 2.69 -9.73 9.35
CA ASP A 133 1.45 -9.63 10.10
C ASP A 133 0.60 -10.88 9.81
N ASN A 134 0.39 -11.71 10.83
CA ASN A 134 -0.34 -12.97 10.69
C ASN A 134 -1.85 -12.78 10.64
N ASN A 135 -2.34 -11.62 11.07
CA ASN A 135 -3.77 -11.31 11.12
C ASN A 135 -3.98 -9.83 10.78
N PHE A 136 -3.72 -9.52 9.52
CA PHE A 136 -3.79 -8.17 9.00
C PHE A 136 -5.24 -7.70 9.03
N ARG A 137 -5.54 -6.69 9.86
CA ARG A 137 -6.93 -6.33 10.18
C ARG A 137 -7.75 -5.90 8.97
N TRP A 138 -7.11 -5.27 7.98
CA TRP A 138 -7.81 -4.88 6.74
C TRP A 138 -8.22 -6.09 5.88
N PHE A 139 -7.73 -7.29 6.18
CA PHE A 139 -8.20 -8.56 5.60
C PHE A 139 -9.27 -9.26 6.44
N ALA A 140 -9.61 -8.78 7.64
CA ALA A 140 -10.48 -9.50 8.58
C ALA A 140 -11.84 -9.86 7.97
N ARG A 141 -12.39 -9.00 7.10
CA ARG A 141 -13.67 -9.25 6.41
C ARG A 141 -13.55 -10.04 5.10
N MET A 142 -12.34 -10.19 4.57
CA MET A 142 -12.06 -10.92 3.32
C MET A 142 -11.70 -12.39 3.59
N ALA A 143 -11.28 -12.72 4.81
CA ALA A 143 -10.85 -14.05 5.22
C ALA A 143 -11.96 -15.13 5.17
N HIS A 144 -13.23 -14.75 4.94
CA HIS A 144 -14.32 -15.71 4.76
C HIS A 144 -14.36 -16.32 3.35
N ASP A 145 -13.67 -15.72 2.36
CA ASP A 145 -13.59 -16.25 0.99
C ASP A 145 -12.27 -17.03 0.84
N GLN A 146 -12.39 -18.35 0.74
CA GLN A 146 -11.33 -19.31 1.05
C GLN A 146 -10.09 -19.19 0.15
N SER A 147 -8.97 -19.61 0.73
CA SER A 147 -7.61 -19.80 0.22
C SER A 147 -7.51 -20.48 -1.16
N SER A 148 -7.74 -19.71 -2.22
CA SER A 148 -7.37 -20.09 -3.59
C SER A 148 -6.36 -19.10 -4.14
N ALA A 149 -5.54 -19.52 -5.11
CA ALA A 149 -4.63 -18.60 -5.82
C ALA A 149 -5.39 -17.41 -6.46
N GLU A 150 -6.67 -17.62 -6.79
CA GLU A 150 -7.56 -16.59 -7.32
C GLU A 150 -7.96 -15.56 -6.25
N SER A 151 -8.12 -15.99 -5.00
CA SER A 151 -8.40 -15.11 -3.86
C SER A 151 -7.20 -14.20 -3.57
N VAL A 152 -5.97 -14.71 -3.69
CA VAL A 152 -4.72 -13.94 -3.49
C VAL A 152 -4.59 -12.80 -4.51
N LYS A 153 -4.89 -13.05 -5.79
CA LYS A 153 -4.86 -12.00 -6.83
C LYS A 153 -5.85 -10.88 -6.52
N LYS A 154 -7.07 -11.23 -6.10
CA LYS A 154 -8.13 -10.25 -5.76
C LYS A 154 -7.77 -9.37 -4.57
N VAL A 155 -7.03 -9.89 -3.58
CA VAL A 155 -6.66 -9.12 -2.38
C VAL A 155 -5.36 -8.34 -2.53
N THR A 156 -4.55 -8.63 -3.56
CA THR A 156 -3.27 -7.96 -3.80
C THR A 156 -3.38 -6.43 -3.83
N PRO A 157 -4.39 -5.82 -4.50
CA PRO A 157 -4.54 -4.37 -4.56
C PRO A 157 -4.72 -3.68 -3.19
N TYR A 158 -5.27 -4.40 -2.21
CA TYR A 158 -5.48 -3.89 -0.86
C TYR A 158 -4.18 -3.75 -0.06
N LEU A 159 -3.07 -4.33 -0.55
CA LEU A 159 -1.75 -4.18 0.06
C LEU A 159 -0.99 -2.94 -0.42
N TRP A 160 -1.38 -2.33 -1.54
CA TRP A 160 -0.62 -1.23 -2.15
C TRP A 160 -0.75 0.09 -1.42
N PHE A 161 -1.94 0.40 -0.93
CA PHE A 161 -2.14 1.55 -0.05
C PHE A 161 -1.30 1.46 1.24
N PRO A 162 -1.29 0.34 2.00
CA PRO A 162 -0.39 0.21 3.15
C PRO A 162 1.10 0.18 2.79
N CYS A 163 1.50 -0.33 1.60
CA CYS A 163 2.88 -0.16 1.10
C CYS A 163 3.24 1.32 0.98
N GLY A 164 2.34 2.11 0.39
CA GLY A 164 2.47 3.56 0.30
C GLY A 164 2.65 4.21 1.65
N ILE A 165 1.78 3.89 2.62
CA ILE A 165 1.87 4.42 3.99
C ILE A 165 3.26 4.15 4.57
N LEU A 166 3.73 2.91 4.50
CA LEU A 166 5.05 2.54 4.99
C LEU A 166 6.16 3.34 4.29
N ARG A 167 6.12 3.46 2.96
CA ARG A 167 7.13 4.22 2.20
C ARG A 167 7.10 5.70 2.57
N GLY A 168 5.93 6.31 2.73
CA GLY A 168 5.76 7.71 3.13
C GLY A 168 6.30 8.00 4.53
N ILE A 169 6.01 7.10 5.48
CA ILE A 169 6.56 7.17 6.84
C ILE A 169 8.08 7.12 6.80
N LEU A 170 8.65 6.14 6.09
CA LEU A 170 10.10 5.98 6.01
C LEU A 170 10.77 7.18 5.33
N SER A 171 10.18 7.70 4.25
CA SER A 171 10.65 8.89 3.54
C SER A 171 10.73 10.11 4.45
N ASN A 172 9.66 10.40 5.20
CA ASN A 172 9.63 11.53 6.13
C ASN A 172 10.61 11.37 7.31
N LEU A 173 10.91 10.14 7.71
CA LEU A 173 11.97 9.82 8.69
C LEU A 173 13.39 9.81 8.08
N GLY A 174 13.54 10.15 6.80
CA GLY A 174 14.83 10.27 6.12
C GLY A 174 15.37 8.98 5.51
N ILE A 175 14.54 7.94 5.37
CA ILE A 175 14.91 6.64 4.79
C ILE A 175 14.24 6.47 3.43
N ALA A 176 15.01 6.70 2.36
CA ALA A 176 14.59 6.33 1.02
C ALA A 176 14.49 4.80 0.91
N SER A 177 13.34 4.28 0.48
CA SER A 177 13.08 2.84 0.45
C SER A 177 12.06 2.46 -0.62
N VAL A 178 12.08 1.18 -0.98
CA VAL A 178 11.04 0.49 -1.76
C VAL A 178 10.33 -0.47 -0.83
N VAL A 179 9.00 -0.45 -0.86
CA VAL A 179 8.16 -1.34 -0.07
C VAL A 179 7.32 -2.19 -1.02
N VAL A 180 7.40 -3.51 -0.85
CA VAL A 180 6.60 -4.49 -1.59
C VAL A 180 5.87 -5.35 -0.58
N ALA A 181 4.65 -5.76 -0.88
CA ALA A 181 3.90 -6.64 -0.01
C ALA A 181 3.29 -7.81 -0.78
N GLU A 182 3.15 -8.92 -0.08
CA GLU A 182 2.57 -10.14 -0.59
C GLU A 182 1.71 -10.83 0.48
N THR A 183 0.80 -11.68 0.04
CA THR A 183 0.02 -12.55 0.91
C THR A 183 -0.04 -13.94 0.29
N SER A 184 0.30 -14.96 1.07
CA SER A 184 0.19 -16.37 0.69
C SER A 184 -1.09 -17.01 1.21
N SER A 185 -1.65 -16.48 2.30
CA SER A 185 -2.81 -17.02 2.99
C SER A 185 -3.47 -15.91 3.82
N LEU A 186 -4.76 -15.69 3.60
CA LEU A 186 -5.55 -14.77 4.41
C LEU A 186 -5.73 -15.32 5.83
N PRO A 187 -5.74 -14.46 6.87
CA PRO A 187 -5.62 -12.99 6.84
C PRO A 187 -4.17 -12.47 6.95
N GLY A 188 -3.15 -13.30 6.71
CA GLY A 188 -1.75 -12.90 6.86
C GLY A 188 -1.19 -12.12 5.66
N CYS A 189 -0.22 -11.25 5.90
CA CYS A 189 0.57 -10.59 4.85
C CYS A 189 2.01 -10.32 5.30
N THR A 190 2.86 -10.07 4.32
CA THR A 190 4.27 -9.73 4.54
C THR A 190 4.61 -8.46 3.79
N PHE A 191 5.26 -7.50 4.46
CA PHE A 191 5.81 -6.30 3.87
C PHE A 191 7.34 -6.40 3.85
N GLN A 192 7.93 -6.39 2.67
CA GLN A 192 9.36 -6.30 2.47
C GLN A 192 9.77 -4.85 2.22
N ILE A 193 10.65 -4.33 3.06
CA ILE A 193 11.24 -3.00 2.95
C ILE A 193 12.69 -3.17 2.49
N LYS A 194 13.03 -2.53 1.37
CA LYS A 194 14.41 -2.44 0.87
C LYS A 194 14.85 -0.98 0.91
N ILE A 195 15.83 -0.68 1.76
CA ILE A 195 16.42 0.66 1.84
C ILE A 195 17.24 0.93 0.58
N ALA A 196 17.02 2.10 -0.02
CA ALA A 196 17.80 2.58 -1.14
C ALA A 196 19.21 2.96 -0.65
N LYS A 197 20.24 2.64 -1.43
CA LYS A 197 21.59 3.09 -1.12
C LYS A 197 21.66 4.60 -1.41
N THR A 198 21.81 5.41 -0.37
CA THR A 198 22.16 6.82 -0.53
C THR A 198 23.54 6.86 -1.20
N THR A 199 23.61 7.43 -2.41
CA THR A 199 24.89 7.66 -3.12
C THR A 199 25.60 8.85 -2.50
#